data_AF-A0A357ZFH4-F1
#
_entry.id   AF-A0A357ZFH4-F1
#
_cell.length_a   1.000
_cell.length_b   1.000
_cell.length_c   1.000
_cell.angle_alpha   90.00
_cell.angle_beta   90.00
_cell.angle_gamma   90.00
#
_symmetry.space_group_name_H-M   'P 1'
#
loop_
_entity.id
_entity.type
_entity.pdbx_description
1 polymer ?
#
loop_
_entity_poly.entity_id
_entity_poly.type
_entity_poly.pdbx_seq_one_letter_code
_entity_poly.pdbx_strand_id
1 'polypeptide(L)'
;SITDGQIFLQSDLFFQGQRPAVNVGISVSRVGGDAQIKAMKQVAGSLRLDLAAYRELQAFAQFGSDLDKATVDQLNRGARMTELLKQGRYVPMPVEEQIIAIFAGNQGFLDDLPVSSVLRFRSELLQFMRSTRPELGEAIVTEKKLTDETIEALKEAITTFKGQFSVEG
;
A
#
# COMPACT_ATOMS: atom_id res chain seq x y z
N SER A 1 19.51 13.96 20.26
CA SER A 1 19.18 13.04 19.15
C SER A 1 19.80 13.59 17.88
N ILE A 2 20.65 12.82 17.19
CA ILE A 2 21.54 13.26 16.09
C ILE A 2 20.94 13.00 14.70
N THR A 3 20.13 11.95 14.52
CA THR A 3 19.64 11.55 13.18
C THR A 3 18.40 12.32 12.73
N ASP A 4 18.25 12.47 11.41
CA ASP A 4 17.09 13.13 10.76
C ASP A 4 15.85 12.24 10.64
N GLY A 5 15.89 11.06 11.22
CA GLY A 5 14.79 10.11 11.21
C GLY A 5 15.18 8.83 11.92
N GLN A 6 14.18 8.02 12.22
CA GLN A 6 14.33 6.72 12.84
C GLN A 6 13.32 5.76 12.23
N ILE A 7 13.81 4.60 11.79
CA ILE A 7 12.98 3.46 11.40
C ILE A 7 12.99 2.50 12.57
N PHE A 8 11.85 2.35 13.23
CA PHE A 8 11.72 1.41 14.35
C PHE A 8 11.22 0.07 13.84
N LEU A 9 11.95 -0.98 14.19
CA LEU A 9 11.55 -2.36 13.96
C LEU A 9 11.01 -2.95 15.26
N GLN A 10 9.93 -3.72 15.19
CA GLN A 10 9.33 -4.37 16.35
C GLN A 10 9.28 -5.89 16.20
N SER A 11 9.66 -6.59 17.27
CA SER A 11 9.63 -8.05 17.33
C SER A 11 8.23 -8.61 17.13
N ASP A 12 7.20 -7.99 17.72
CA ASP A 12 5.81 -8.46 17.62
C ASP A 12 5.32 -8.46 16.17
N LEU A 13 5.61 -7.40 15.41
CA LEU A 13 5.31 -7.33 13.97
C LEU A 13 6.03 -8.45 13.21
N PHE A 14 7.30 -8.71 13.55
CA PHE A 14 8.07 -9.78 12.92
C PHE A 14 7.47 -11.17 13.17
N PHE A 15 7.02 -11.45 14.40
CA PHE A 15 6.38 -12.72 14.77
C PHE A 15 4.97 -12.87 14.20
N GLN A 16 4.24 -11.78 13.97
CA GLN A 16 2.97 -11.75 13.24
C GLN A 16 3.12 -11.89 11.71
N GLY A 17 4.36 -12.04 11.22
CA GLY A 17 4.64 -12.20 9.79
C GLY A 17 4.69 -10.89 9.01
N GLN A 18 4.62 -9.73 9.65
CA GLN A 18 4.85 -8.44 9.00
C GLN A 18 6.35 -8.26 8.73
N ARG A 19 6.73 -8.35 7.46
CA ARG A 19 8.13 -8.25 7.01
C ARG A 19 8.17 -7.33 5.79
N PRO A 20 8.88 -6.19 5.83
CA PRO A 20 9.70 -5.70 6.93
C PRO A 20 8.87 -5.26 8.15
N ALA A 21 9.40 -5.47 9.36
CA ALA A 21 8.69 -5.27 10.63
C ALA A 21 8.69 -3.81 11.11
N VAL A 22 8.45 -2.87 10.19
CA VAL A 22 8.49 -1.43 10.45
C VAL A 22 7.24 -0.99 11.20
N ASN A 23 7.44 -0.35 12.36
CA ASN A 23 6.35 0.35 13.02
C ASN A 23 6.19 1.75 12.42
N VAL A 24 5.24 1.90 11.49
CA VAL A 24 4.93 3.17 10.80
C VAL A 24 4.41 4.29 11.70
N GLY A 25 3.80 3.96 12.84
CA GLY A 25 3.26 4.96 13.78
C GLY A 25 4.38 5.72 14.51
N ILE A 26 5.40 4.99 14.98
CA ILE A 26 6.52 5.56 15.73
C ILE A 26 7.72 5.94 14.86
N SER A 27 7.85 5.33 13.67
CA SER A 27 8.91 5.69 12.72
C SER A 27 8.68 7.08 12.17
N VAL A 28 9.77 7.84 11.99
CA VAL A 28 9.72 9.24 11.59
C VAL A 28 10.83 9.57 10.62
N SER A 29 10.53 10.46 9.67
CA SER A 29 11.49 11.17 8.84
C SER A 29 11.26 12.66 9.03
N ARG A 30 12.30 13.41 9.42
CA ARG A 30 12.27 14.88 9.54
C ARG A 30 12.30 15.56 8.18
N VAL A 31 12.91 14.93 7.18
CA VAL A 31 12.87 15.38 5.78
C VAL A 31 11.46 15.19 5.20
N GLY A 32 10.71 14.23 5.73
CA GLY A 32 9.31 14.01 5.39
C GLY A 32 9.12 13.72 3.91
N GLY A 33 8.11 14.37 3.32
CA GLY A 33 7.77 14.20 1.92
C GLY A 33 8.87 14.69 0.98
N ASP A 34 9.72 15.64 1.35
CA ASP A 34 10.63 16.30 0.39
C ASP A 34 11.70 15.39 -0.20
N ALA A 35 11.93 14.23 0.43
CA ALA A 35 12.74 13.15 -0.13
C ALA A 35 12.01 12.29 -1.19
N GLN A 36 10.73 12.53 -1.45
CA GLN A 36 9.89 11.73 -2.34
C GLN A 36 9.59 12.47 -3.66
N ILE A 37 9.53 11.70 -4.76
CA ILE A 37 8.96 12.20 -6.02
C ILE A 37 7.47 12.54 -5.84
N LYS A 38 6.96 13.48 -6.63
CA LYS A 38 5.61 14.00 -6.48
C LYS A 38 4.54 12.90 -6.63
N ALA A 39 4.76 11.93 -7.52
CA ALA A 39 3.90 10.77 -7.69
C ALA A 39 3.78 9.93 -6.40
N MET A 40 4.89 9.69 -5.70
CA MET A 40 4.87 9.00 -4.41
C MET A 40 4.15 9.84 -3.34
N LYS A 41 4.36 11.16 -3.29
CA LYS A 41 3.60 12.04 -2.39
C LYS A 41 2.09 11.96 -2.62
N GLN A 42 1.66 11.91 -3.89
CA GLN A 42 0.24 11.84 -4.26
C GLN A 42 -0.44 10.56 -3.77
N VAL A 43 0.28 9.43 -3.73
CA VAL A 43 -0.28 8.15 -3.27
C VAL A 43 -0.01 7.88 -1.80
N ALA A 44 1.14 8.24 -1.25
CA ALA A 44 1.50 7.91 0.14
C ALA A 44 1.07 8.98 1.16
N GLY A 45 0.46 10.09 0.72
CA GLY A 45 0.16 11.26 1.57
C GLY A 45 -0.69 10.95 2.80
N SER A 46 -1.75 10.14 2.66
CA SER A 46 -2.60 9.71 3.78
C SER A 46 -2.16 8.39 4.41
N LEU A 47 -1.36 7.58 3.69
CA LEU A 47 -1.03 6.19 4.04
C LEU A 47 -0.53 6.03 5.48
N ARG A 48 0.33 6.94 5.94
CA ARG A 48 0.86 6.89 7.32
C ARG A 48 -0.25 7.08 8.35
N LEU A 49 -1.12 8.06 8.15
CA LEU A 49 -2.22 8.37 9.05
C LEU A 49 -3.25 7.24 9.04
N ASP A 50 -3.56 6.71 7.86
CA ASP A 50 -4.52 5.62 7.67
C ASP A 50 -4.05 4.35 8.40
N LEU A 51 -2.77 4.00 8.29
CA LEU A 51 -2.20 2.84 8.99
C LEU A 51 -2.03 3.05 10.49
N ALA A 52 -1.79 4.29 10.93
CA ALA A 52 -1.77 4.61 12.36
C ALA A 52 -3.17 4.46 12.97
N ALA A 53 -4.19 5.05 12.33
CA ALA A 53 -5.58 4.92 12.75
C ALA A 53 -6.05 3.47 12.70
N TYR A 54 -5.68 2.70 11.67
CA TYR A 54 -5.96 1.27 11.59
C TYR A 54 -5.44 0.50 12.81
N ARG A 55 -4.21 0.77 13.26
CA ARG A 55 -3.62 0.08 14.43
C ARG A 55 -4.34 0.43 15.72
N GLU A 56 -4.73 1.70 15.90
CA GLU A 56 -5.53 2.12 17.04
C GLU A 56 -6.88 1.39 17.04
N LEU A 57 -7.60 1.43 15.91
CA LEU A 57 -8.88 0.73 15.74
C LEU A 57 -8.77 -0.77 15.91
N GLN A 58 -7.70 -1.40 15.43
CA GLN A 58 -7.47 -2.83 15.58
C GLN A 58 -7.32 -3.23 17.05
N ALA A 59 -6.70 -2.39 17.87
CA ALA A 59 -6.62 -2.60 19.31
C ALA A 59 -8.00 -2.44 19.96
N PHE A 60 -8.78 -1.41 19.60
CA PHE A 60 -10.14 -1.20 20.13
C PHE A 60 -11.12 -2.30 19.74
N ALA A 61 -11.03 -2.81 18.50
CA ALA A 61 -11.87 -3.89 17.98
C ALA A 61 -11.71 -5.21 18.77
N GLN A 62 -10.61 -5.38 19.52
CA GLN A 62 -10.43 -6.54 20.39
C GLN A 62 -11.28 -6.47 21.67
N PHE A 63 -11.83 -5.29 22.01
CA PHE A 63 -12.52 -5.04 23.28
C PHE A 63 -14.03 -4.72 23.13
N GLY A 64 -14.54 -4.52 21.91
CA GLY A 64 -15.92 -4.07 21.67
C GLY A 64 -16.71 -5.00 20.74
N SER A 65 -18.01 -5.17 21.00
CA SER A 65 -18.86 -6.13 20.30
C SER A 65 -19.69 -5.55 19.15
N ASP A 66 -19.69 -4.23 18.91
CA ASP A 66 -20.39 -3.63 17.76
C ASP A 66 -19.56 -2.48 17.19
N LEU A 67 -19.11 -2.64 15.94
CA LEU A 67 -18.45 -1.60 15.17
C LEU A 67 -19.39 -1.11 14.09
N ASP A 68 -19.47 0.21 13.90
CA ASP A 68 -20.21 0.76 12.79
C ASP A 68 -19.57 0.38 11.44
N LYS A 69 -20.35 0.50 10.36
CA LYS A 69 -19.89 0.11 9.02
C LYS A 69 -18.62 0.86 8.60
N ALA A 70 -18.52 2.15 8.94
CA ALA A 70 -17.35 2.97 8.61
C ALA A 70 -16.08 2.43 9.27
N THR A 71 -16.16 2.02 10.54
CA THR A 71 -15.04 1.42 11.26
C THR A 71 -14.66 0.06 10.68
N VAL A 72 -15.66 -0.76 10.32
CA VAL A 72 -15.41 -2.06 9.66
C VAL A 72 -14.71 -1.87 8.32
N ASP A 73 -15.15 -0.91 7.51
CA ASP A 73 -14.55 -0.61 6.21
C ASP A 73 -13.10 -0.11 6.37
N GLN A 74 -12.84 0.74 7.38
CA GLN A 74 -11.49 1.22 7.69
C GLN A 74 -10.57 0.10 8.18
N LEU A 75 -11.06 -0.80 9.05
CA LEU A 75 -10.33 -1.98 9.48
C LEU A 75 -10.02 -2.91 8.31
N ASN A 76 -11.01 -3.12 7.44
CA ASN A 76 -10.84 -3.95 6.27
C ASN A 76 -9.75 -3.40 5.36
N ARG A 77 -9.84 -2.13 4.98
CA ARG A 77 -8.83 -1.47 4.15
C ARG A 77 -7.45 -1.48 4.81
N GLY A 78 -7.37 -1.14 6.09
CA GLY A 78 -6.11 -1.14 6.83
C GLY A 78 -5.43 -2.51 6.88
N ALA A 79 -6.20 -3.59 6.99
CA ALA A 79 -5.67 -4.95 6.92
C ALA A 79 -5.06 -5.26 5.53
N ARG A 80 -5.74 -4.90 4.44
CA ARG A 80 -5.20 -5.10 3.08
C ARG A 80 -4.00 -4.21 2.80
N MET A 81 -4.01 -2.97 3.26
CA MET A 81 -2.86 -2.06 3.13
C MET A 81 -1.65 -2.58 3.91
N THR A 82 -1.85 -3.12 5.11
CA THR A 82 -0.76 -3.71 5.90
C THR A 82 -0.15 -4.93 5.19
N GLU A 83 -1.01 -5.79 4.62
CA GLU A 83 -0.58 -6.95 3.84
C GLU A 83 0.16 -6.54 2.56
N LEU A 84 -0.35 -5.55 1.84
CA LEU A 84 0.22 -4.99 0.62
C LEU A 84 1.66 -4.49 0.82
N LEU A 85 2.00 -4.01 2.03
CA LEU A 85 3.34 -3.50 2.36
C LEU A 85 4.34 -4.61 2.75
N LYS A 86 3.94 -5.88 2.81
CA LYS A 86 4.88 -6.97 3.05
C LYS A 86 5.78 -7.21 1.84
N GLN A 87 7.07 -7.38 2.08
CA GLN A 87 8.07 -7.56 1.04
C GLN A 87 9.13 -8.55 1.49
N GLY A 88 9.49 -9.46 0.57
CA GLY A 88 10.53 -10.44 0.78
C GLY A 88 11.92 -9.80 0.91
N ARG A 89 12.84 -10.50 1.58
CA ARG A 89 14.24 -10.08 1.69
C ARG A 89 14.90 -10.13 0.31
N TYR A 90 15.67 -9.10 -0.04
CA TYR A 90 16.36 -8.97 -1.33
C TYR A 90 15.46 -8.88 -2.56
N VAL A 91 14.20 -8.50 -2.38
CA VAL A 91 13.27 -8.25 -3.49
C VAL A 91 12.92 -6.77 -3.51
N PRO A 92 13.87 -5.84 -3.81
CA PRO A 92 13.56 -4.42 -3.93
C PRO A 92 12.55 -4.20 -5.06
N MET A 93 11.66 -3.22 -4.89
CA MET A 93 10.64 -2.88 -5.86
C MET A 93 10.99 -1.52 -6.50
N PRO A 94 10.94 -1.36 -7.83
CA PRO A 94 11.06 -0.06 -8.48
C PRO A 94 10.01 0.94 -7.99
N VAL A 95 10.30 2.25 -8.07
CA VAL A 95 9.44 3.28 -7.46
C VAL A 95 8.07 3.35 -8.13
N GLU A 96 8.01 3.16 -9.44
CA GLU A 96 6.81 3.11 -10.24
C GLU A 96 5.91 1.93 -9.83
N GLU A 97 6.49 0.78 -9.55
CA GLU A 97 5.76 -0.39 -9.06
C GLU A 97 5.22 -0.18 -7.64
N GLN A 98 6.00 0.46 -6.77
CA GLN A 98 5.53 0.86 -5.43
C GLN A 98 4.33 1.80 -5.53
N ILE A 99 4.40 2.78 -6.44
CA ILE A 99 3.33 3.76 -6.68
C ILE A 99 2.08 3.06 -7.19
N ILE A 100 2.20 2.16 -8.18
CA ILE A 100 1.08 1.38 -8.71
C ILE A 100 0.42 0.55 -7.60
N ALA A 101 1.21 -0.14 -6.79
CA ALA A 101 0.70 -0.96 -5.69
C ALA A 101 -0.06 -0.12 -4.66
N ILE A 102 0.53 0.97 -4.17
CA ILE A 102 -0.08 1.86 -3.18
C ILE A 102 -1.33 2.53 -3.76
N PHE A 103 -1.28 2.96 -5.03
CA PHE A 103 -2.43 3.53 -5.72
C PHE A 103 -3.61 2.56 -5.76
N ALA A 104 -3.36 1.29 -6.10
CA ALA A 104 -4.41 0.27 -6.13
C ALA A 104 -5.09 0.11 -4.76
N GLY A 105 -4.28 0.10 -3.68
CA GLY A 105 -4.79 0.03 -2.31
C GLY A 105 -5.63 1.23 -1.90
N ASN A 106 -5.14 2.44 -2.17
CA ASN A 106 -5.85 3.67 -1.81
C ASN A 106 -7.16 3.87 -2.58
N GLN A 107 -7.22 3.42 -3.84
CA GLN A 107 -8.42 3.49 -4.65
C GLN A 107 -9.43 2.37 -4.31
N GLY A 108 -9.13 1.51 -3.33
CA GLY A 108 -10.04 0.47 -2.87
C GLY A 108 -10.13 -0.76 -3.77
N PHE A 109 -9.20 -0.94 -4.73
CA PHE A 109 -9.21 -2.11 -5.61
C PHE A 109 -8.98 -3.42 -4.87
N LEU A 110 -8.51 -3.36 -3.62
CA LEU A 110 -8.25 -4.52 -2.77
C LEU A 110 -9.31 -4.77 -1.70
N ASP A 111 -10.30 -3.89 -1.54
CA ASP A 111 -11.22 -3.92 -0.38
C ASP A 111 -12.12 -5.18 -0.36
N ASP A 112 -12.47 -5.70 -1.53
CA ASP A 112 -13.26 -6.92 -1.73
C ASP A 112 -12.42 -8.20 -1.77
N LEU A 113 -11.09 -8.10 -1.71
CA LEU A 113 -10.20 -9.25 -1.72
C LEU A 113 -10.03 -9.84 -0.31
N PRO A 114 -9.93 -11.18 -0.19
CA PRO A 114 -9.40 -11.80 1.02
C PRO A 114 -7.97 -11.31 1.26
N VAL A 115 -7.61 -11.09 2.54
CA VAL A 115 -6.27 -10.62 2.92
C VAL A 115 -5.18 -11.57 2.40
N SER A 116 -5.40 -12.88 2.44
CA SER A 116 -4.48 -13.90 1.90
C SER A 116 -4.14 -13.71 0.42
N SER A 117 -5.05 -13.12 -0.36
CA SER A 117 -4.89 -12.95 -1.81
C SER A 117 -4.18 -11.64 -2.19
N VAL A 118 -3.98 -10.72 -1.25
CA VAL A 118 -3.43 -9.37 -1.51
C VAL A 118 -2.02 -9.42 -2.09
N LEU A 119 -1.13 -10.27 -1.54
CA LEU A 119 0.23 -10.38 -2.04
C LEU A 119 0.30 -10.99 -3.43
N ARG A 120 -0.58 -11.94 -3.73
CA ARG A 120 -0.72 -12.52 -5.07
C ARG A 120 -1.23 -11.47 -6.04
N PHE A 121 -2.33 -10.80 -5.70
CA PHE A 121 -2.90 -9.71 -6.48
C PHE A 121 -1.85 -8.66 -6.82
N ARG A 122 -1.07 -8.19 -5.84
CA ARG A 122 0.02 -7.23 -6.09
C ARG A 122 1.04 -7.78 -7.08
N SER A 123 1.50 -9.00 -6.88
CA SER A 123 2.58 -9.58 -7.70
C SER A 123 2.13 -9.77 -9.15
N GLU A 124 0.91 -10.27 -9.35
CA GLU A 124 0.30 -10.47 -10.66
C GLU A 124 -0.08 -9.14 -11.33
N LEU A 125 -0.60 -8.17 -10.57
CA LEU A 125 -0.87 -6.82 -11.08
C LEU A 125 0.41 -6.20 -11.61
N LEU A 126 1.50 -6.22 -10.83
CA LEU A 126 2.77 -5.64 -11.26
C LEU A 126 3.33 -6.37 -12.50
N GLN A 127 3.14 -7.69 -12.59
CA GLN A 127 3.50 -8.43 -13.79
C GLN A 127 2.67 -8.01 -15.00
N PHE A 128 1.35 -7.89 -14.85
CA PHE A 128 0.44 -7.42 -15.90
C PHE A 128 0.79 -6.01 -16.37
N MET A 129 1.10 -5.10 -15.43
CA MET A 129 1.49 -3.73 -15.77
C MET A 129 2.79 -3.71 -16.57
N ARG A 130 3.80 -4.50 -16.17
CA ARG A 130 5.04 -4.63 -16.93
C ARG A 130 4.85 -5.19 -18.35
N SER A 131 3.94 -6.15 -18.52
CA SER A 131 3.74 -6.81 -19.82
C SER A 131 2.83 -6.05 -20.77
N THR A 132 1.80 -5.41 -20.23
CA THR A 132 0.66 -4.91 -21.01
C THR A 132 0.63 -3.38 -21.06
N ARG A 133 1.12 -2.72 -20.01
CA ARG A 133 1.09 -1.27 -19.86
C ARG A 133 2.44 -0.69 -19.37
N PRO A 134 3.59 -1.07 -19.95
CA PRO A 134 4.90 -0.59 -19.51
C PRO A 134 5.03 0.94 -19.61
N GLU A 135 4.32 1.57 -20.54
CA GLU A 135 4.28 3.01 -20.75
C GLU A 135 3.85 3.78 -19.49
N LEU A 136 2.99 3.19 -18.65
CA LEU A 136 2.55 3.82 -17.41
C LEU A 136 3.67 3.86 -16.36
N GLY A 137 4.51 2.82 -16.29
CA GLY A 137 5.70 2.82 -15.45
C GLY A 137 6.71 3.88 -15.90
N GLU A 138 6.96 3.96 -17.20
CA GLU A 138 7.87 4.95 -17.80
C GLU A 138 7.38 6.40 -17.59
N ALA A 139 6.08 6.65 -17.76
CA ALA A 139 5.47 7.95 -17.48
C ALA A 139 5.66 8.38 -16.02
N ILE A 140 5.43 7.46 -15.06
CA ILE A 140 5.61 7.75 -13.63
C ILE A 140 7.06 8.17 -13.32
N VAL A 141 8.05 7.46 -13.87
CA VAL A 141 9.48 7.76 -13.63
C VAL A 141 9.90 9.06 -14.31
N THR A 142 9.42 9.31 -15.52
CA THR A 142 9.81 10.47 -16.35
C THR A 142 9.17 11.75 -15.83
N GLU A 143 7.86 11.74 -15.63
CA GLU A 143 7.09 12.92 -15.20
C GLU A 143 7.22 13.16 -13.70
N LYS A 144 7.54 12.11 -12.92
CA LYS A 144 7.65 12.12 -11.46
C LYS A 144 6.37 12.57 -10.75
N LYS A 145 5.24 12.65 -11.46
CA LYS A 145 3.91 13.07 -11.01
C LYS A 145 2.89 12.15 -11.66
N LEU A 146 1.80 11.84 -10.95
CA LEU A 146 0.61 11.27 -11.54
C LEU A 146 -0.25 12.41 -12.11
N THR A 147 -0.29 12.52 -13.43
CA THR A 147 -1.24 13.38 -14.16
C THR A 147 -2.64 12.77 -14.15
N ASP A 148 -3.65 13.56 -14.50
CA ASP A 148 -5.02 13.06 -14.52
C ASP A 148 -5.17 11.97 -15.59
N GLU A 149 -4.48 12.11 -16.72
CA GLU A 149 -4.41 11.10 -17.78
C GLU A 149 -3.77 9.79 -17.28
N THR A 150 -2.65 9.89 -16.55
CA THR A 150 -1.98 8.71 -15.98
C THR A 150 -2.86 8.04 -14.91
N ILE A 151 -3.58 8.82 -14.10
CA ILE A 151 -4.49 8.31 -13.07
C ILE A 151 -5.63 7.53 -13.71
N GLU A 152 -6.28 8.06 -14.74
CA GLU A 152 -7.37 7.37 -15.41
C GLU A 152 -6.87 6.12 -16.14
N ALA A 153 -5.72 6.17 -16.80
CA ALA A 153 -5.12 4.99 -17.42
C ALA A 153 -4.74 3.91 -16.40
N LEU A 154 -4.23 4.29 -15.22
CA LEU A 154 -3.97 3.36 -14.11
C LEU A 154 -5.27 2.70 -13.62
N LYS A 155 -6.34 3.48 -13.42
CA LYS A 155 -7.65 2.94 -13.00
C LYS A 155 -8.18 1.94 -14.02
N GLU A 156 -8.13 2.27 -15.31
CA GLU A 156 -8.57 1.40 -16.40
C GLU A 156 -7.77 0.09 -16.43
N ALA A 157 -6.44 0.18 -16.36
CA ALA A 157 -5.55 -0.97 -16.38
C ALA A 157 -5.76 -1.88 -15.17
N ILE A 158 -5.86 -1.32 -13.96
CA ILE A 158 -6.09 -2.09 -12.73
C ILE A 158 -7.49 -2.72 -12.75
N THR A 159 -8.51 -2.01 -13.24
CA THR A 159 -9.88 -2.55 -13.40
C THR A 159 -9.88 -3.73 -14.36
N THR A 160 -9.18 -3.60 -15.50
CA THR A 160 -9.05 -4.67 -16.50
C THR A 160 -8.36 -5.89 -15.89
N PHE A 161 -7.24 -5.69 -15.20
CA PHE A 161 -6.54 -6.77 -14.51
C PHE A 161 -7.42 -7.43 -13.45
N LYS A 162 -8.11 -6.64 -12.62
CA LYS A 162 -8.97 -7.15 -11.55
C LYS A 162 -10.11 -8.02 -12.10
N GLY A 163 -10.65 -7.69 -13.27
CA GLY A 163 -11.64 -8.53 -13.96
C GLY A 163 -11.11 -9.89 -14.41
N GLN A 164 -9.79 -10.04 -14.55
CA GLN A 164 -9.10 -11.30 -14.90
C GLN A 164 -8.59 -12.04 -13.66
N PHE A 165 -8.42 -11.34 -12.55
CA PHE A 165 -7.92 -11.91 -11.30
C PHE A 165 -8.99 -12.81 -10.67
N SER A 166 -8.67 -14.09 -10.52
CA SER A 166 -9.51 -15.02 -9.78
C SER A 166 -9.09 -15.06 -8.32
N VAL A 167 -10.05 -15.01 -7.41
CA VAL A 167 -9.83 -15.32 -5.99
C VAL A 167 -9.96 -16.83 -5.88
N GLU A 168 -8.83 -17.53 -5.74
CA GLU A 168 -8.86 -18.93 -5.35
C GLU A 168 -9.30 -18.98 -3.87
N GLY A 169 -10.32 -19.77 -3.59
CA GLY A 169 -10.92 -19.90 -2.25
C GLY A 169 -10.10 -20.73 -1.29
#